data_AF-A0A1I7DX59-F1
#
_entry.id   AF-A0A1I7DX59-F1
#
_cell.length_a   1.000
_cell.length_b   1.000
_cell.length_c   1.000
_cell.angle_alpha   90.00
_cell.angle_beta   90.00
_cell.angle_gamma   90.00
#
_symmetry.space_group_name_H-M   'P 1'
#
loop_
_entity.id
_entity.type
_entity.pdbx_description
1 polymer ?
#
loop_
_entity_poly.entity_id
_entity_poly.type
_entity_poly.pdbx_seq_one_letter_code
_entity_poly.pdbx_strand_id
1 'polypeptide(L)'
;MPTFSSLVHCLRSNTVETPDAVNFTTVKKAQKYLGEFQGQEVRVSAQTFEDLKTAQKVIWQTKQLLPHGAGNLPSDVFASRGESYLRANYGLAKESQNGGLAESSLRVQAGNCSGHAEVSYKLLAASETERPVARVSSSMVDHAFCMIGDPRDPTQEAVVVDAWPTFPGAFRLQDGKQTIMGEAPTVVSWTKAGPKPSLTLDIEGLKPVPFEEIQDFFKSLDVPSEPGKKLERFIVEQNSRSKFMSSHLSTMENPATTYVTDWTADTVQADEITGAYFNEKYAGLKAGKKHGF
;
A
#
# COMPACT_ATOMS: atom_id res chain seq x y z
N MET A 1 -12.07 -16.17 6.37
CA MET A 1 -11.66 -15.08 5.46
C MET A 1 -12.89 -14.63 4.69
N PRO A 2 -13.14 -13.33 4.53
CA PRO A 2 -14.20 -12.86 3.64
C PRO A 2 -13.91 -13.34 2.20
N THR A 3 -14.95 -13.69 1.45
CA THR A 3 -14.82 -14.07 0.04
C THR A 3 -14.40 -12.86 -0.79
N PHE A 4 -13.72 -13.06 -1.92
CA PHE A 4 -13.31 -11.98 -2.83
C PHE A 4 -14.49 -11.07 -3.21
N SER A 5 -15.67 -11.66 -3.43
CA SER A 5 -16.93 -10.93 -3.68
C SER A 5 -17.40 -10.09 -2.49
N SER A 6 -17.19 -10.55 -1.24
CA SER A 6 -17.51 -9.79 -0.02
C SER A 6 -16.57 -8.59 0.20
N LEU A 7 -15.30 -8.70 -0.20
CA LEU A 7 -14.36 -7.57 -0.16
C LEU A 7 -14.76 -6.47 -1.14
N VAL A 8 -15.19 -6.85 -2.36
CA VAL A 8 -15.66 -5.90 -3.38
C VAL A 8 -16.95 -5.19 -2.97
N HIS A 9 -17.89 -5.89 -2.32
CA HIS A 9 -19.13 -5.28 -1.83
C HIS A 9 -18.87 -4.26 -0.70
N CYS A 10 -17.81 -4.42 0.09
CA CYS A 10 -17.43 -3.49 1.15
C CYS A 10 -16.86 -2.17 0.61
N LEU A 11 -16.30 -2.16 -0.60
CA LEU A 11 -15.76 -0.96 -1.26
C LEU A 11 -16.84 0.12 -1.55
N ARG A 12 -18.13 -0.23 -1.45
CA ARG A 12 -19.27 0.66 -1.72
C ARG A 12 -19.83 1.35 -0.47
N SER A 13 -19.45 0.95 0.75
CA SER A 13 -19.94 1.60 1.99
C SER A 13 -18.97 2.70 2.46
N ASN A 14 -19.47 3.93 2.49
CA ASN A 14 -18.75 5.09 3.02
C ASN A 14 -18.62 5.02 4.55
N THR A 15 -17.45 5.45 5.03
CA THR A 15 -17.14 5.93 6.38
C THR A 15 -17.58 5.04 7.53
N VAL A 16 -16.63 4.23 8.02
CA VAL A 16 -16.70 3.73 9.39
C VAL A 16 -15.59 4.45 10.15
N GLU A 17 -15.95 5.39 11.02
CA GLU A 17 -15.08 5.80 12.12
C GLU A 17 -14.64 4.52 12.84
N THR A 18 -13.34 4.24 12.90
CA THR A 18 -12.82 3.06 13.60
C THR A 18 -12.37 3.46 15.00
N PRO A 19 -13.22 3.29 16.05
CA PRO A 19 -12.85 3.57 17.44
C PRO A 19 -11.67 2.72 17.97
N ASP A 20 -11.20 1.75 17.19
CA ASP A 20 -10.05 0.88 17.50
C ASP A 20 -8.76 1.25 16.74
N ALA A 21 -8.62 2.50 16.29
CA ALA A 21 -7.40 2.96 15.63
C ALA A 21 -6.19 2.96 16.60
N VAL A 22 -5.02 2.56 16.10
CA VAL A 22 -3.77 2.51 16.86
C VAL A 22 -3.14 3.90 16.87
N ASN A 23 -3.15 4.54 18.04
CA ASN A 23 -2.44 5.80 18.22
C ASN A 23 -0.92 5.56 18.37
N PHE A 24 -0.15 5.98 17.37
CA PHE A 24 1.30 5.77 17.36
C PHE A 24 2.08 6.57 18.40
N THR A 25 1.48 7.61 18.99
CA THR A 25 2.09 8.39 20.08
C THR A 25 1.99 7.70 21.44
N THR A 26 1.08 6.74 21.62
CA THR A 26 0.85 6.08 22.92
C THR A 26 1.12 4.57 22.92
N VAL A 27 1.05 3.92 21.76
CA VAL A 27 1.21 2.47 21.68
C VAL A 27 2.69 2.09 21.65
N LYS A 28 3.23 1.66 22.81
CA LYS A 28 4.63 1.21 22.97
C LYS A 28 5.12 0.20 21.92
N LYS A 29 4.22 -0.68 21.46
CA LYS A 29 4.55 -1.65 20.39
C LYS A 29 4.82 -0.96 19.06
N ALA A 30 4.07 0.08 18.72
CA ALA A 30 4.27 0.88 17.52
C ALA A 30 5.58 1.67 17.65
N GLN A 31 5.76 2.36 18.77
CA GLN A 31 6.98 3.14 19.06
C GLN A 31 8.26 2.31 18.95
N LYS A 32 8.23 1.06 19.43
CA LYS A 32 9.37 0.14 19.35
C LYS A 32 9.86 -0.14 17.91
N TYR A 33 8.98 -0.10 16.92
CA TYR A 33 9.31 -0.51 15.55
C TYR A 33 9.32 0.66 14.57
N LEU A 34 8.41 1.60 14.73
CA LEU A 34 8.31 2.78 13.88
C LEU A 34 9.19 3.95 14.39
N GLY A 35 9.47 3.99 15.68
CA GLY A 35 10.08 5.14 16.35
C GLY A 35 9.07 5.89 17.22
N GLU A 36 9.57 6.74 18.10
CA GLU A 36 8.74 7.65 18.87
C GLU A 36 8.40 8.88 18.03
N PHE A 37 7.12 9.23 17.99
CA PHE A 37 6.62 10.39 17.25
C PHE A 37 5.91 11.36 18.19
N GLN A 38 6.00 12.64 17.86
CA GLN A 38 5.18 13.67 18.47
C GLN A 38 3.97 13.91 17.59
N GLY A 39 2.78 13.96 18.21
CA GLY A 39 1.57 14.36 17.52
C GLY A 39 1.77 15.75 16.90
N GLN A 40 1.41 15.89 15.63
CA GLN A 40 1.56 17.14 14.91
C GLN A 40 0.27 17.47 14.19
N GLU A 41 -0.26 18.66 14.43
CA GLU A 41 -1.35 19.21 13.64
C GLU A 41 -0.80 19.99 12.45
N VAL A 42 -1.32 19.72 11.26
CA VAL A 42 -0.97 20.43 10.03
C VAL A 42 -2.23 20.97 9.39
N ARG A 43 -2.30 22.29 9.25
CA ARG A 43 -3.40 22.97 8.57
C ARG A 43 -3.18 22.96 7.06
N VAL A 44 -4.20 22.57 6.30
CA VAL A 44 -4.18 22.48 4.84
C VAL A 44 -5.39 23.15 4.20
N SER A 45 -5.29 23.43 2.90
CA SER A 45 -6.41 23.97 2.13
C SER A 45 -7.61 23.01 2.09
N ALA A 46 -8.80 23.53 1.80
CA ALA A 46 -10.00 22.70 1.65
C ALA A 46 -9.84 21.61 0.58
N GLN A 47 -9.21 21.96 -0.55
CA GLN A 47 -8.95 21.02 -1.63
C GLN A 47 -7.94 19.93 -1.22
N THR A 48 -6.80 20.33 -0.63
CA THR A 48 -5.80 19.37 -0.11
C THR A 48 -6.44 18.40 0.88
N PHE A 49 -7.34 18.88 1.74
CA PHE A 49 -8.03 18.05 2.72
C PHE A 49 -8.92 16.98 2.08
N GLU A 50 -9.70 17.33 1.06
CA GLU A 50 -10.53 16.36 0.32
C GLU A 50 -9.69 15.36 -0.49
N ASP A 51 -8.54 15.79 -1.01
CA ASP A 51 -7.59 14.88 -1.66
C ASP A 51 -6.96 13.90 -0.65
N LEU A 52 -6.65 14.35 0.58
CA LEU A 52 -6.18 13.47 1.66
C LEU A 52 -7.23 12.42 2.03
N LYS A 53 -8.52 12.80 2.11
CA LYS A 53 -9.62 11.85 2.36
C LYS A 53 -9.73 10.82 1.23
N THR A 54 -9.66 11.27 -0.02
CA THR A 54 -9.70 10.41 -1.19
C THR A 54 -8.50 9.46 -1.23
N ALA A 55 -7.30 9.97 -0.94
CA ALA A 55 -6.07 9.19 -0.83
C ALA A 55 -6.18 8.11 0.25
N GLN A 56 -6.64 8.46 1.46
CA GLN A 56 -6.78 7.53 2.58
C GLN A 56 -7.77 6.40 2.25
N LYS A 57 -8.89 6.75 1.60
CA LYS A 57 -9.86 5.79 1.09
C LYS A 57 -9.22 4.81 0.10
N VAL A 58 -8.53 5.31 -0.92
CA VAL A 58 -7.90 4.47 -1.94
C VAL A 58 -6.82 3.57 -1.34
N ILE A 59 -6.00 4.07 -0.43
CA ILE A 59 -4.99 3.28 0.28
C ILE A 59 -5.63 2.03 0.91
N TRP A 60 -6.72 2.22 1.67
CA TRP A 60 -7.39 1.12 2.34
C TRP A 60 -8.15 0.21 1.38
N GLN A 61 -8.75 0.75 0.31
CA GLN A 61 -9.35 -0.07 -0.75
C GLN A 61 -8.30 -0.96 -1.42
N THR A 62 -7.11 -0.45 -1.74
CA THR A 62 -6.01 -1.25 -2.29
C THR A 62 -5.58 -2.33 -1.31
N LYS A 63 -5.40 -2.03 -0.01
CA LYS A 63 -5.06 -3.03 1.01
C LYS A 63 -6.12 -4.13 1.12
N GLN A 64 -7.39 -3.79 1.01
CA GLN A 64 -8.50 -4.75 1.03
C GLN A 64 -8.51 -5.65 -0.21
N LEU A 65 -8.17 -5.10 -1.38
CA LEU A 65 -8.07 -5.84 -2.64
C LEU A 65 -6.82 -6.74 -2.72
N LEU A 66 -5.76 -6.39 -1.98
CA LEU A 66 -4.51 -7.15 -1.88
C LEU A 66 -4.30 -7.71 -0.46
N PRO A 67 -5.19 -8.59 0.03
CA PRO A 67 -5.19 -9.06 1.42
C PRO A 67 -3.95 -9.85 1.83
N HIS A 68 -3.21 -10.45 0.88
CA HIS A 68 -1.95 -11.12 1.19
C HIS A 68 -0.77 -10.13 1.31
N GLY A 69 -0.99 -8.84 1.01
CA GLY A 69 -0.01 -7.78 1.17
C GLY A 69 1.15 -7.87 0.18
N ALA A 70 2.32 -7.41 0.62
CA ALA A 70 3.51 -7.32 -0.21
C ALA A 70 4.42 -8.55 -0.13
N GLY A 71 5.00 -8.92 -1.27
CA GLY A 71 5.96 -10.01 -1.35
C GLY A 71 7.37 -9.63 -0.94
N ASN A 72 7.62 -8.34 -0.69
CA ASN A 72 8.91 -7.78 -0.34
C ASN A 72 8.91 -7.00 0.99
N LEU A 73 7.84 -7.09 1.79
CA LEU A 73 7.80 -6.55 3.15
C LEU A 73 7.91 -7.70 4.17
N PRO A 74 8.88 -7.66 5.11
CA PRO A 74 9.03 -8.67 6.14
C PRO A 74 7.74 -8.91 6.96
N SER A 75 6.98 -7.85 7.24
CA SER A 75 5.69 -7.95 7.93
C SER A 75 4.74 -8.93 7.25
N ASP A 76 4.58 -8.83 5.93
CA ASP A 76 3.66 -9.67 5.16
C ASP A 76 4.25 -11.06 4.87
N VAL A 77 5.53 -11.09 4.48
CA VAL A 77 6.23 -12.34 4.14
C VAL A 77 6.27 -13.29 5.34
N PHE A 78 6.63 -12.80 6.53
CA PHE A 78 6.75 -13.68 7.69
C PHE A 78 5.42 -13.92 8.42
N ALA A 79 4.43 -13.02 8.31
CA ALA A 79 3.07 -13.32 8.79
C ALA A 79 2.41 -14.44 7.97
N SER A 80 2.62 -14.42 6.66
CA SER A 80 2.07 -15.41 5.71
C SER A 80 2.96 -16.64 5.49
N ARG A 81 4.09 -16.73 6.20
CA ARG A 81 5.08 -17.81 6.08
C ARG A 81 5.60 -18.00 4.64
N GLY A 82 5.68 -16.90 3.88
CA GLY A 82 6.17 -16.83 2.52
C GLY A 82 5.09 -16.85 1.42
N GLU A 83 3.81 -17.01 1.75
CA GLU A 83 2.75 -17.00 0.73
C GLU A 83 2.67 -15.65 -0.02
N SER A 84 2.83 -14.51 0.67
CA SER A 84 2.83 -13.20 0.02
C SER A 84 3.96 -13.06 -1.01
N TYR A 85 5.13 -13.64 -0.72
CA TYR A 85 6.28 -13.69 -1.63
C TYR A 85 5.94 -14.47 -2.90
N LEU A 86 5.37 -15.67 -2.76
CA LEU A 86 5.01 -16.48 -3.93
C LEU A 86 3.96 -15.76 -4.79
N ARG A 87 2.89 -15.25 -4.16
CA ARG A 87 1.81 -14.56 -4.88
C ARG A 87 2.31 -13.33 -5.64
N ALA A 88 3.09 -12.46 -4.99
CA ALA A 88 3.60 -11.26 -5.63
C ALA A 88 4.56 -11.57 -6.79
N ASN A 89 5.46 -12.55 -6.63
CA ASN A 89 6.41 -12.93 -7.68
C ASN A 89 5.70 -13.67 -8.84
N TYR A 90 4.68 -14.49 -8.57
CA TYR A 90 3.84 -15.05 -9.62
C TYR A 90 3.11 -13.96 -10.39
N GLY A 91 2.50 -13.00 -9.68
CA GLY A 91 1.80 -11.86 -10.28
C GLY A 91 2.72 -11.07 -11.21
N LEU A 92 3.95 -10.80 -10.78
CA LEU A 92 4.94 -10.11 -11.62
C LEU A 92 5.33 -10.95 -12.84
N ALA A 93 5.61 -12.25 -12.66
CA ALA A 93 5.98 -13.14 -13.76
C ALA A 93 4.86 -13.36 -14.79
N LYS A 94 3.60 -13.11 -14.42
CA LYS A 94 2.41 -13.35 -15.24
C LYS A 94 1.68 -12.09 -15.68
N GLU A 95 2.25 -10.90 -15.48
CA GLU A 95 1.55 -9.64 -15.73
C GLU A 95 0.97 -9.54 -17.15
N SER A 96 1.77 -9.89 -18.17
CA SER A 96 1.36 -9.76 -19.57
C SER A 96 0.24 -10.74 -19.93
N GLN A 97 0.21 -11.92 -19.30
CA GLN A 97 -0.87 -12.90 -19.50
C GLN A 97 -2.14 -12.52 -18.73
N ASN A 98 -2.00 -11.72 -17.67
CA ASN A 98 -3.11 -11.29 -16.82
C ASN A 98 -3.70 -9.94 -17.23
N GLY A 99 -3.22 -9.31 -18.32
CA GLY A 99 -3.76 -8.05 -18.84
C GLY A 99 -3.10 -6.79 -18.28
N GLY A 100 -1.98 -6.95 -17.55
CA GLY A 100 -1.26 -5.85 -16.90
C GLY A 100 -0.99 -6.15 -15.42
N LEU A 101 -0.14 -5.32 -14.81
CA LEU A 101 0.31 -5.53 -13.44
C LEU A 101 -0.81 -5.37 -12.41
N ALA A 102 -1.73 -4.41 -12.59
CA ALA A 102 -2.83 -4.23 -11.66
C ALA A 102 -3.78 -5.45 -11.65
N GLU A 103 -4.20 -5.91 -12.82
CA GLU A 103 -5.04 -7.10 -12.99
C GLU A 103 -4.34 -8.34 -12.44
N SER A 104 -3.05 -8.49 -12.70
CA SER A 104 -2.25 -9.57 -12.15
C SER A 104 -2.22 -9.54 -10.62
N SER A 105 -1.93 -8.37 -10.03
CA SER A 105 -1.93 -8.16 -8.58
C SER A 105 -3.29 -8.44 -7.94
N LEU A 106 -4.39 -8.01 -8.56
CA LEU A 106 -5.75 -8.30 -8.10
C LEU A 106 -6.05 -9.81 -8.13
N ARG A 107 -5.67 -10.50 -9.20
CA ARG A 107 -5.90 -11.95 -9.34
C ARG A 107 -5.07 -12.78 -8.36
N VAL A 108 -3.83 -12.39 -8.08
CA VAL A 108 -3.00 -13.08 -7.06
C VAL A 108 -3.23 -12.57 -5.65
N GLN A 109 -3.97 -11.46 -5.50
CA GLN A 109 -4.33 -10.79 -4.25
C GLN A 109 -3.10 -10.32 -3.45
N ALA A 110 -2.01 -9.97 -4.15
CA ALA A 110 -0.73 -9.52 -3.61
C ALA A 110 0.05 -8.69 -4.63
N GLY A 111 1.11 -7.98 -4.20
CA GLY A 111 2.02 -7.29 -5.11
C GLY A 111 3.15 -6.56 -4.39
N ASN A 112 4.21 -6.16 -5.08
CA ASN A 112 5.22 -5.26 -4.52
C ASN A 112 4.77 -3.79 -4.66
N CYS A 113 5.69 -2.82 -4.53
CA CYS A 113 5.37 -1.39 -4.63
C CYS A 113 4.64 -1.04 -5.95
N SER A 114 5.14 -1.53 -7.08
CA SER A 114 4.53 -1.35 -8.40
C SER A 114 3.11 -1.92 -8.48
N GLY A 115 2.87 -3.12 -7.97
CA GLY A 115 1.52 -3.72 -7.96
C GLY A 115 0.53 -2.93 -7.11
N HIS A 116 0.94 -2.49 -5.92
CA HIS A 116 0.10 -1.63 -5.07
C HIS A 116 -0.17 -0.27 -5.73
N ALA A 117 0.84 0.32 -6.39
CA ALA A 117 0.71 1.59 -7.10
C ALA A 117 -0.24 1.47 -8.30
N GLU A 118 -0.13 0.43 -9.13
CA GLU A 118 -0.98 0.26 -10.31
C GLU A 118 -2.45 0.00 -9.93
N VAL A 119 -2.71 -0.78 -8.87
CA VAL A 119 -4.07 -0.94 -8.31
C VAL A 119 -4.62 0.39 -7.77
N SER A 120 -3.80 1.12 -6.99
CA SER A 120 -4.21 2.42 -6.46
C SER A 120 -4.45 3.45 -7.56
N TYR A 121 -3.65 3.43 -8.62
CA TYR A 121 -3.80 4.30 -9.78
C TYR A 121 -5.11 4.03 -10.50
N LYS A 122 -5.47 2.75 -10.72
CA LYS A 122 -6.77 2.40 -11.31
C LYS A 122 -7.95 2.86 -10.45
N LEU A 123 -7.85 2.74 -9.12
CA LEU A 123 -8.87 3.26 -8.21
C LEU A 123 -8.95 4.80 -8.27
N LEU A 124 -7.83 5.52 -8.25
CA LEU A 124 -7.81 6.98 -8.38
C LEU A 124 -8.33 7.46 -9.73
N ALA A 125 -8.01 6.74 -10.81
CA ALA A 125 -8.52 7.02 -12.14
C ALA A 125 -10.03 6.75 -12.26
N ALA A 126 -10.62 5.98 -11.34
CA ALA A 126 -12.05 5.74 -11.22
C ALA A 126 -12.75 6.69 -10.25
N SER A 127 -12.02 7.27 -9.30
CA SER A 127 -12.54 8.22 -8.32
C SER A 127 -12.74 9.60 -8.92
N GLU A 128 -13.78 10.30 -8.47
CA GLU A 128 -13.94 11.73 -8.73
C GLU A 128 -12.82 12.49 -8.02
N THR A 129 -11.95 13.14 -8.79
CA THR A 129 -10.90 14.01 -8.27
C THR A 129 -10.92 15.33 -9.03
N GLU A 130 -10.94 16.44 -8.28
CA GLU A 130 -10.85 17.80 -8.84
C GLU A 130 -9.45 18.13 -9.36
N ARG A 131 -8.45 17.33 -8.97
CA ARG A 131 -7.06 17.46 -9.39
C ARG A 131 -6.60 16.27 -10.23
N PRO A 132 -5.57 16.44 -11.08
CA PRO A 132 -5.01 15.34 -11.84
C PRO A 132 -4.42 14.29 -10.88
N VAL A 133 -4.39 13.03 -11.31
CA VAL A 133 -3.75 11.95 -10.54
C VAL A 133 -2.66 11.29 -11.37
N ALA A 134 -1.57 10.92 -10.71
CA ALA A 134 -0.41 10.32 -11.34
C ALA A 134 -0.04 8.98 -10.72
N ARG A 135 0.43 8.05 -11.56
CA ARG A 135 1.37 7.03 -11.10
C ARG A 135 2.76 7.60 -11.23
N VAL A 136 3.53 7.50 -10.15
CA VAL A 136 4.88 8.04 -10.07
C VAL A 136 5.89 6.96 -9.71
N SER A 137 7.16 7.27 -9.96
CA SER A 137 8.31 6.45 -9.61
C SER A 137 9.37 7.33 -8.96
N SER A 138 9.93 6.86 -7.86
CA SER A 138 11.11 7.45 -7.25
C SER A 138 12.34 6.62 -7.54
N SER A 139 13.40 7.28 -8.02
CA SER A 139 14.71 6.65 -8.22
C SER A 139 15.52 6.52 -6.93
N MET A 140 15.03 7.06 -5.80
CA MET A 140 15.79 7.03 -4.53
C MET A 140 16.01 5.60 -4.04
N VAL A 141 14.97 4.76 -4.15
CA VAL A 141 15.00 3.34 -3.72
C VAL A 141 14.21 2.41 -4.66
N ASP A 142 14.03 2.80 -5.93
CA ASP A 142 13.17 2.09 -6.90
C ASP A 142 11.75 1.86 -6.34
N HIS A 143 11.08 2.98 -6.01
CA HIS A 143 9.75 2.96 -5.40
C HIS A 143 8.68 3.44 -6.36
N ALA A 144 7.51 2.83 -6.31
CA ALA A 144 6.35 3.22 -7.10
C ALA A 144 5.16 3.53 -6.18
N PHE A 145 4.49 4.63 -6.43
CA PHE A 145 3.33 5.10 -5.67
C PHE A 145 2.45 6.00 -6.56
N CYS A 146 1.39 6.55 -6.00
CA CYS A 146 0.48 7.46 -6.71
C CYS A 146 0.40 8.82 -6.04
N MET A 147 -0.07 9.81 -6.78
CA MET A 147 -0.27 11.17 -6.29
C MET A 147 -1.58 11.77 -6.79
N ILE A 148 -2.16 12.67 -5.98
CA ILE A 148 -3.24 13.58 -6.37
C ILE A 148 -2.66 15.00 -6.37
N GLY A 149 -2.86 15.73 -7.47
CA GLY A 149 -2.20 17.01 -7.75
C GLY A 149 -0.89 16.87 -8.51
N ASP A 150 -0.46 17.96 -9.14
CA ASP A 150 0.79 18.03 -9.90
C ASP A 150 1.93 18.57 -9.03
N PRO A 151 2.96 17.76 -8.70
CA PRO A 151 4.10 18.24 -7.89
C PRO A 151 4.93 19.33 -8.58
N ARG A 152 4.74 19.55 -9.88
CA ARG A 152 5.43 20.60 -10.64
C ARG A 152 4.76 21.96 -10.49
N ASP A 153 3.53 22.00 -9.97
CA ASP A 153 2.81 23.24 -9.72
C ASP A 153 3.00 23.65 -8.25
N PRO A 154 3.80 24.70 -7.99
CA PRO A 154 4.13 25.12 -6.62
C PRO A 154 2.95 25.78 -5.90
N THR A 155 1.83 26.03 -6.59
CA THR A 155 0.63 26.64 -5.99
C THR A 155 -0.28 25.63 -5.31
N GLN A 156 0.02 24.34 -5.46
CA GLN A 156 -0.76 23.25 -4.90
C GLN A 156 0.10 22.25 -4.11
N GLU A 157 -0.50 21.67 -3.07
CA GLU A 157 0.15 20.61 -2.29
C GLU A 157 -0.22 19.26 -2.91
N ALA A 158 0.76 18.56 -3.50
CA ALA A 158 0.50 17.22 -4.01
C ALA A 158 0.35 16.22 -2.84
N VAL A 159 -0.68 15.39 -2.90
CA VAL A 159 -0.99 14.36 -1.89
C VAL A 159 -0.50 13.01 -2.37
N VAL A 160 0.16 12.26 -1.49
CA VAL A 160 0.70 10.92 -1.75
C VAL A 160 -0.36 9.87 -1.45
N VAL A 161 -0.47 8.90 -2.35
CA VAL A 161 -1.30 7.69 -2.23
C VAL A 161 -0.37 6.50 -2.35
N ASP A 162 0.11 6.01 -1.21
CA ASP A 162 1.06 4.89 -1.12
C ASP A 162 0.49 3.76 -0.25
N ALA A 163 -0.09 2.76 -0.91
CA ALA A 163 -0.65 1.59 -0.26
C ALA A 163 0.36 0.47 -0.02
N TRP A 164 1.62 0.60 -0.47
CA TRP A 164 2.62 -0.45 -0.30
C TRP A 164 3.11 -0.63 1.14
N PRO A 165 3.52 0.41 1.91
CA PRO A 165 4.18 0.22 3.20
C PRO A 165 3.33 -0.57 4.20
N THR A 166 4.00 -1.11 5.22
CA THR A 166 3.32 -1.92 6.25
C THR A 166 2.21 -1.13 6.94
N PHE A 167 2.51 0.11 7.30
CA PHE A 167 1.62 1.07 7.94
C PHE A 167 1.46 2.28 7.01
N PRO A 168 0.51 2.21 6.05
CA PRO A 168 0.30 3.28 5.09
C PRO A 168 -0.56 4.40 5.69
N GLY A 169 -0.42 5.60 5.13
CA GLY A 169 -1.23 6.77 5.47
C GLY A 169 -1.22 7.75 4.30
N ALA A 170 -2.26 8.56 4.16
CA ALA A 170 -2.28 9.68 3.23
C ALA A 170 -1.52 10.87 3.82
N PHE A 171 -0.68 11.52 3.00
CA PHE A 171 0.12 12.67 3.44
C PHE A 171 0.46 13.58 2.26
N ARG A 172 0.88 14.82 2.53
CA ARG A 172 1.41 15.71 1.49
C ARG A 172 2.82 15.29 1.11
N LEU A 173 3.23 15.39 -0.16
CA LEU A 173 4.57 14.98 -0.61
C LEU A 173 5.71 15.53 0.26
N GLN A 174 5.61 16.78 0.71
CA GLN A 174 6.60 17.43 1.57
C GLN A 174 6.74 16.83 2.98
N ASP A 175 5.72 16.12 3.48
CA ASP A 175 5.74 15.43 4.77
C ASP A 175 6.23 13.97 4.64
N GLY A 176 6.59 13.55 3.42
CA GLY A 176 7.16 12.25 3.11
C GLY A 176 8.66 12.15 3.43
N LYS A 177 9.13 10.91 3.61
CA LYS A 177 10.57 10.61 3.67
C LYS A 177 11.19 10.86 2.31
N GLN A 178 11.91 11.98 2.16
CA GLN A 178 12.52 12.36 0.89
C GLN A 178 13.61 11.35 0.43
N THR A 179 14.18 10.58 1.36
CA THR A 179 15.08 9.46 1.07
C THR A 179 14.40 8.27 0.36
N ILE A 180 13.06 8.25 0.33
CA ILE A 180 12.25 7.22 -0.33
C ILE A 180 11.49 7.81 -1.52
N MET A 181 10.85 8.96 -1.30
CA MET A 181 9.97 9.60 -2.29
C MET A 181 10.74 10.46 -3.30
N GLY A 182 11.78 11.15 -2.84
CA GLY A 182 12.43 12.22 -3.60
C GLY A 182 11.56 13.47 -3.70
N GLU A 183 12.19 14.64 -3.82
CA GLU A 183 11.49 15.93 -3.87
C GLU A 183 10.75 16.14 -5.21
N ALA A 184 11.20 15.48 -6.27
CA ALA A 184 10.64 15.56 -7.61
C ALA A 184 10.50 14.15 -8.22
N PRO A 185 9.54 13.33 -7.75
CA PRO A 185 9.34 11.99 -8.29
C PRO A 185 8.97 12.04 -9.77
N THR A 186 9.42 11.05 -10.53
CA THR A 186 9.16 10.98 -11.98
C THR A 186 7.74 10.52 -12.21
N VAL A 187 6.99 11.27 -13.00
CA VAL A 187 5.65 10.84 -13.39
C VAL A 187 5.72 9.86 -14.56
N VAL A 188 5.12 8.69 -14.38
CA VAL A 188 5.06 7.63 -15.39
C VAL A 188 3.77 7.74 -16.20
N SER A 189 2.65 8.06 -15.55
CA SER A 189 1.36 8.23 -16.21
C SER A 189 0.48 9.23 -15.46
N TRP A 190 -0.45 9.85 -16.19
CA TRP A 190 -1.38 10.88 -15.69
C TRP A 190 -2.81 10.59 -16.16
N THR A 191 -3.78 10.88 -15.31
CA THR A 191 -5.15 11.18 -15.74
C THR A 191 -5.50 12.63 -15.43
N LYS A 192 -6.29 13.25 -16.31
CA LYS A 192 -6.72 14.65 -16.17
C LYS A 192 -7.68 14.81 -14.99
N ALA A 193 -7.76 16.04 -14.48
CA ALA A 193 -8.79 16.46 -13.54
C ALA A 193 -10.21 16.37 -14.14
N GLY A 194 -11.23 16.32 -13.27
CA GLY A 194 -12.64 16.39 -13.64
C GLY A 194 -13.37 15.05 -13.60
N PRO A 195 -14.66 15.02 -14.00
CA PRO A 195 -15.49 13.82 -13.94
C PRO A 195 -14.89 12.72 -14.81
N LYS A 196 -14.48 11.64 -14.17
CA LYS A 196 -13.92 10.46 -14.84
C LYS A 196 -15.07 9.52 -15.18
N PRO A 197 -15.02 8.80 -16.32
CA PRO A 197 -16.00 7.78 -16.60
C PRO A 197 -16.04 6.82 -15.41
N SER A 198 -17.25 6.51 -14.90
CA SER A 198 -17.40 5.56 -13.82
C SER A 198 -16.71 4.27 -14.23
N LEU A 199 -15.57 3.98 -13.62
CA LEU A 199 -14.87 2.74 -13.93
C LEU A 199 -15.69 1.64 -13.27
N THR A 200 -16.41 0.88 -14.10
CA THR A 200 -16.70 -0.50 -13.70
C THR A 200 -15.39 -1.23 -13.85
N LEU A 201 -14.52 -1.11 -12.84
CA LEU A 201 -13.47 -2.11 -12.68
C LEU A 201 -14.21 -3.43 -12.59
N ASP A 202 -14.10 -4.28 -13.61
CA ASP A 202 -14.63 -5.64 -13.57
C ASP A 202 -13.79 -6.51 -12.63
N ILE A 203 -13.46 -5.97 -11.44
CA ILE A 203 -12.89 -6.71 -10.33
C ILE A 203 -13.83 -7.86 -9.98
N GLU A 204 -15.16 -7.68 -10.11
CA GLU A 204 -16.13 -8.75 -9.91
C GLU A 204 -15.93 -9.93 -10.89
N GLY A 205 -15.53 -9.65 -12.13
CA GLY A 205 -15.17 -10.65 -13.14
C GLY A 205 -13.75 -11.22 -13.03
N LEU A 206 -12.84 -10.56 -12.28
CA LEU A 206 -11.49 -11.06 -12.05
C LEU A 206 -11.51 -12.25 -11.08
N LYS A 207 -11.32 -13.45 -11.60
CA LYS A 207 -11.19 -14.66 -10.79
C LYS A 207 -9.81 -14.71 -10.12
N PRO A 208 -9.74 -14.88 -8.79
CA PRO A 208 -8.48 -15.13 -8.10
C PRO A 208 -7.78 -16.38 -8.66
N VAL A 209 -6.46 -16.32 -8.78
CA VAL A 209 -5.64 -17.48 -9.14
C VAL A 209 -5.65 -18.46 -7.95
N PRO A 210 -6.01 -19.74 -8.16
CA PRO A 210 -5.90 -20.75 -7.12
C PRO A 210 -4.46 -20.84 -6.61
N PHE A 211 -4.28 -20.95 -5.30
CA PHE A 211 -2.93 -20.97 -4.74
C PHE A 211 -2.12 -22.17 -5.23
N GLU A 212 -2.75 -23.33 -5.45
CA GLU A 212 -2.12 -24.52 -6.02
C GLU A 212 -1.43 -24.24 -7.37
N GLU A 213 -2.04 -23.43 -8.24
CA GLU A 213 -1.42 -23.03 -9.53
C GLU A 213 -0.14 -22.22 -9.31
N ILE A 214 -0.14 -21.32 -8.32
CA ILE A 214 1.05 -20.56 -7.93
C ILE A 214 2.12 -21.50 -7.37
N GLN A 215 1.73 -22.47 -6.55
CA GLN A 215 2.65 -23.44 -5.97
C GLN A 215 3.30 -24.33 -7.04
N ASP A 216 2.50 -24.80 -8.01
CA ASP A 216 2.99 -25.61 -9.13
C ASP A 216 3.97 -24.85 -10.02
N PHE A 217 3.71 -23.56 -10.26
CA PHE A 217 4.66 -22.70 -10.96
C PHE A 217 6.02 -22.66 -10.27
N PHE A 218 6.08 -22.38 -8.96
CA PHE A 218 7.37 -22.33 -8.25
C PHE A 218 8.02 -23.70 -8.12
N LYS A 219 7.23 -24.76 -7.95
CA LYS A 219 7.72 -26.15 -7.96
C LYS A 219 8.39 -26.48 -9.29
N SER A 220 7.84 -26.02 -10.42
CA SER A 220 8.46 -26.21 -11.75
C SER A 220 9.81 -25.50 -11.92
N LEU A 221 10.08 -24.50 -11.09
CA LEU A 221 11.33 -23.74 -11.03
C LEU A 221 12.30 -24.25 -9.95
N ASP A 222 11.98 -25.38 -9.30
CA ASP A 222 12.71 -25.92 -8.13
C ASP A 222 12.81 -24.93 -6.96
N VAL A 223 11.83 -24.03 -6.84
CA VAL A 223 11.69 -23.11 -5.71
C VAL A 223 10.75 -23.76 -4.67
N PRO A 224 11.07 -23.74 -3.37
CA PRO A 224 10.14 -24.18 -2.34
C PRO A 224 8.80 -23.44 -2.48
N SER A 225 7.71 -24.16 -2.70
CA SER A 225 6.39 -23.57 -2.99
C SER A 225 5.38 -23.69 -1.85
N GLU A 226 5.74 -24.37 -0.76
CA GLU A 226 4.88 -24.53 0.42
C GLU A 226 5.19 -23.47 1.48
N PRO A 227 4.19 -22.71 1.97
CA PRO A 227 4.36 -21.80 3.10
C PRO A 227 4.94 -22.50 4.32
N GLY A 228 6.01 -21.92 4.88
CA GLY A 228 6.66 -22.44 6.08
C GLY A 228 8.17 -22.30 6.08
N LYS A 229 8.81 -23.01 7.01
CA LYS A 229 10.24 -22.80 7.36
C LYS A 229 11.19 -23.02 6.18
N LYS A 230 10.86 -23.91 5.24
CA LYS A 230 11.71 -24.18 4.07
C LYS A 230 11.70 -22.97 3.13
N LEU A 231 10.52 -22.45 2.82
CA LEU A 231 10.34 -21.25 2.00
C LEU A 231 10.91 -20.00 2.70
N GLU A 232 10.63 -19.80 3.98
CA GLU A 232 11.20 -18.68 4.76
C GLU A 232 12.74 -18.66 4.67
N ARG A 233 13.42 -19.80 4.86
CA ARG A 233 14.88 -19.88 4.72
C ARG A 233 15.35 -19.53 3.31
N PHE A 234 14.66 -20.04 2.29
CA PHE A 234 14.97 -19.71 0.90
C PHE A 234 14.86 -18.20 0.65
N ILE A 235 13.78 -17.57 1.08
CA ILE A 235 13.55 -16.12 0.95
C ILE A 235 14.66 -15.32 1.66
N VAL A 236 15.03 -15.70 2.88
CA VAL A 236 16.11 -15.05 3.65
C VAL A 236 17.44 -15.16 2.89
N GLU A 237 17.75 -16.34 2.34
CA GLU A 237 18.94 -16.56 1.52
C GLU A 237 18.92 -15.70 0.25
N GLN A 238 17.81 -15.68 -0.50
CA GLN A 238 17.67 -14.84 -1.69
C GLN A 238 17.84 -13.36 -1.36
N ASN A 239 17.26 -12.91 -0.25
CA ASN A 239 17.38 -11.52 0.18
C ASN A 239 18.81 -11.18 0.57
N SER A 240 19.57 -12.10 1.19
CA SER A 240 20.97 -11.85 1.51
C SER A 240 21.81 -11.49 0.28
N ARG A 241 21.43 -12.01 -0.90
CA ARG A 241 22.13 -11.83 -2.18
C ARG A 241 21.66 -10.61 -2.96
N SER A 242 20.35 -10.35 -2.98
CA SER A 242 19.72 -9.37 -3.88
C SER A 242 19.10 -8.16 -3.18
N LYS A 243 18.98 -8.19 -1.84
CA LYS A 243 18.42 -7.11 -1.02
C LYS A 243 17.02 -6.63 -1.45
N PHE A 244 16.19 -7.55 -1.93
CA PHE A 244 14.87 -7.22 -2.48
C PHE A 244 13.82 -6.85 -1.41
N MET A 245 13.97 -7.28 -0.16
CA MET A 245 13.04 -6.94 0.92
C MET A 245 13.34 -5.56 1.49
N SER A 246 12.28 -4.78 1.71
CA SER A 246 12.37 -3.47 2.33
C SER A 246 11.94 -3.51 3.80
N SER A 247 12.66 -2.79 4.65
CA SER A 247 12.32 -2.56 6.06
C SER A 247 11.48 -1.30 6.28
N HIS A 248 11.06 -0.60 5.22
CA HIS A 248 10.26 0.62 5.34
C HIS A 248 8.85 0.30 5.84
N LEU A 249 8.60 0.62 7.11
CA LEU A 249 7.30 0.41 7.75
C LEU A 249 6.28 1.49 7.39
N SER A 250 6.75 2.71 7.15
CA SER A 250 5.99 3.86 6.64
C SER A 250 6.91 4.72 5.78
N THR A 251 6.33 5.34 4.76
CA THR A 251 7.00 6.27 3.86
C THR A 251 6.79 7.75 4.22
N MET A 252 6.03 8.01 5.29
CA MET A 252 5.87 9.34 5.90
C MET A 252 6.95 9.61 6.95
N GLU A 253 7.39 10.86 7.07
CA GLU A 253 8.38 11.28 8.07
C GLU A 253 7.83 11.17 9.49
N ASN A 254 6.63 11.72 9.71
CA ASN A 254 5.90 11.65 10.98
C ASN A 254 4.50 11.04 10.78
N PRO A 255 4.34 9.71 10.95
CA PRO A 255 3.03 9.07 10.86
C PRO A 255 2.00 9.54 11.89
N ALA A 256 2.39 10.24 12.96
CA ALA A 256 1.48 10.80 13.97
C ALA A 256 0.96 12.21 13.60
N THR A 257 0.97 12.56 12.31
CA THR A 257 0.42 13.82 11.81
C THR A 257 -1.09 13.74 11.62
N THR A 258 -1.79 14.76 12.10
CA THR A 258 -3.21 15.01 11.86
C THR A 258 -3.35 16.22 10.95
N TYR A 259 -4.00 16.03 9.81
CA TYR A 259 -4.35 17.10 8.90
C TYR A 259 -5.70 17.68 9.27
N VAL A 260 -5.78 19.02 9.28
CA VAL A 260 -6.99 19.78 9.60
C VAL A 260 -7.21 20.89 8.58
N THR A 261 -8.42 21.44 8.58
CA THR A 261 -8.79 22.54 7.68
C THR A 261 -9.80 23.46 8.35
N ASP A 262 -10.01 24.67 7.82
CA ASP A 262 -10.89 25.66 8.45
C ASP A 262 -12.38 25.46 8.13
N TRP A 263 -12.72 24.62 7.14
CA TRP A 263 -14.08 24.51 6.60
C TRP A 263 -14.91 23.38 7.23
N THR A 264 -14.27 22.42 7.90
CA THR A 264 -14.93 21.29 8.57
C THR A 264 -14.21 20.96 9.88
N ALA A 265 -14.92 20.29 10.79
CA ALA A 265 -14.35 19.74 12.03
C ALA A 265 -13.70 18.35 11.84
N ASP A 266 -13.87 17.75 10.66
CA ASP A 266 -13.23 16.48 10.31
C ASP A 266 -11.70 16.60 10.35
N THR A 267 -11.03 15.48 10.56
CA THR A 267 -9.57 15.36 10.46
C THR A 267 -9.19 14.18 9.57
N VAL A 268 -7.99 14.21 8.99
CA VAL A 268 -7.37 13.02 8.39
C VAL A 268 -6.10 12.69 9.16
N GLN A 269 -6.02 11.52 9.78
CA GLN A 269 -4.81 11.09 10.48
C GLN A 269 -4.03 10.09 9.63
N ALA A 270 -2.72 10.28 9.54
CA ALA A 270 -1.87 9.38 8.78
C ALA A 270 -1.69 8.00 9.45
N ASP A 271 -2.05 7.87 10.73
CA ASP A 271 -2.02 6.63 11.51
C ASP A 271 -3.40 6.04 11.81
N GLU A 272 -4.42 6.28 10.96
CA GLU A 272 -5.74 5.61 11.03
C GLU A 272 -5.64 4.11 10.69
N ILE A 273 -5.00 3.34 11.57
CA ILE A 273 -4.72 1.92 11.40
C ILE A 273 -5.49 1.13 12.44
N THR A 274 -6.34 0.21 12.00
CA THR A 274 -7.10 -0.64 12.93
C THR A 274 -6.19 -1.49 13.80
N GLY A 275 -6.55 -1.69 15.07
CA GLY A 275 -5.83 -2.56 15.99
C GLY A 275 -5.66 -4.00 15.47
N ALA A 276 -6.66 -4.52 14.74
CA ALA A 276 -6.58 -5.84 14.12
C ALA A 276 -5.46 -5.90 13.07
N TYR A 277 -5.47 -4.97 12.10
CA TYR A 277 -4.43 -4.89 11.07
C TYR A 277 -3.05 -4.67 11.69
N PHE A 278 -2.93 -3.77 12.66
CA PHE A 278 -1.66 -3.52 13.35
C PHE A 278 -1.11 -4.79 14.01
N ASN A 279 -1.94 -5.52 14.74
CA ASN A 279 -1.50 -6.73 15.45
C ASN A 279 -1.08 -7.85 14.48
N GLU A 280 -1.78 -8.00 13.36
CA GLU A 280 -1.39 -8.93 12.29
C GLU A 280 0.00 -8.59 11.75
N LYS A 281 0.22 -7.34 11.31
CA LYS A 281 1.51 -6.91 10.76
C LYS A 281 2.62 -6.97 11.81
N TYR A 282 2.31 -6.65 13.05
CA TYR A 282 3.24 -6.76 14.17
C TYR A 282 3.73 -8.19 14.40
N ALA A 283 2.84 -9.19 14.28
CA ALA A 283 3.23 -10.59 14.40
C ALA A 283 4.26 -10.99 13.33
N GLY A 284 4.05 -10.53 12.10
CA GLY A 284 4.99 -10.69 10.99
C GLY A 284 6.34 -10.01 11.24
N LEU A 285 6.34 -8.75 11.67
CA LEU A 285 7.57 -8.02 12.02
C LEU A 285 8.37 -8.74 13.12
N LYS A 286 7.68 -9.23 14.17
CA LYS A 286 8.33 -10.01 15.24
C LYS A 286 8.91 -11.32 14.72
N ALA A 287 8.26 -11.98 13.77
CA ALA A 287 8.77 -13.18 13.13
C ALA A 287 10.00 -12.87 12.27
N GLY A 288 9.93 -11.84 11.41
CA GLY A 288 11.04 -11.40 10.56
C GLY A 288 12.29 -11.01 11.34
N LYS A 289 12.15 -10.41 12.53
CA LYS A 289 13.29 -10.09 13.40
C LYS A 289 14.14 -11.29 13.79
N LYS A 290 13.56 -12.49 13.88
CA LYS A 290 14.31 -13.73 14.13
C LYS A 290 15.24 -14.11 12.96
N HIS A 291 15.00 -13.51 11.80
CA HIS A 291 15.76 -13.70 10.57
C HIS A 291 16.62 -12.48 10.19
N GLY A 292 16.74 -11.49 11.07
CA GLY A 292 17.59 -10.31 10.86
C GLY A 292 16.91 -9.14 10.12
N PHE A 293 15.57 -9.10 10.11
CA PHE A 293 14.77 -8.02 9.53
C PHE A 293 14.17 -7.06 10.57
#